data_AF-A0A8X6IU15-F1
#
_entry.id   AF-A0A8X6IU15-F1
#
_cell.length_a   1.000
_cell.length_b   1.000
_cell.length_c   1.000
_cell.angle_alpha   90.00
_cell.angle_beta   90.00
_cell.angle_gamma   90.00
#
_symmetry.space_group_name_H-M   'P 1'
#
loop_
_entity.id
_entity.type
_entity.pdbx_description
1 polymer ?
#
loop_
_entity_poly.entity_id
_entity_poly.type
_entity_poly.pdbx_seq_one_letter_code
_entity_poly.pdbx_strand_id
1 'polypeptide(L)'
;MKELRDDLDKSDYITILNDASNHGNKKIYPVIPYFQPYVGVQIKILDLQDHTGETSDINVNYLNLVLTDNNLTAKVVACGDNAKTNFRGMAR
;
A
#
# COMPACT_ATOMS: atom_id res chain seq x y z
N MET A 1 -3.71 15.16 -4.30
CA MET A 1 -2.28 14.81 -4.35
C MET A 1 -1.40 15.73 -3.51
N LYS A 2 -1.47 17.08 -3.66
CA LYS A 2 -0.63 18.00 -2.88
C LYS A 2 -0.79 17.86 -1.34
N GLU A 3 -2.03 17.76 -0.86
CA GLU A 3 -2.31 17.59 0.57
C GLU A 3 -1.79 16.27 1.16
N LEU A 4 -1.87 15.15 0.42
CA LEU A 4 -1.34 13.86 0.87
C LEU A 4 0.18 13.93 1.01
N ARG A 5 0.87 14.57 0.06
CA ARG A 5 2.33 14.69 0.10
C ARG A 5 2.77 15.57 1.26
N ASP A 6 2.10 16.70 1.47
CA ASP A 6 2.36 17.58 2.61
C ASP A 6 2.12 16.87 3.96
N ASP A 7 1.15 15.97 4.06
CA ASP A 7 0.89 15.18 5.26
C ASP A 7 1.96 14.09 5.47
N LEU A 8 2.37 13.40 4.40
CA LEU A 8 3.43 12.38 4.46
C LEU A 8 4.80 12.99 4.77
N ASP A 9 5.07 14.22 4.33
CA ASP A 9 6.29 14.95 4.66
C ASP A 9 6.38 15.25 6.16
N LYS A 10 5.24 15.61 6.77
CA LYS A 10 5.11 15.88 8.22
C LYS A 10 5.03 14.63 9.08
N SER A 11 4.88 13.47 8.48
CA SER A 11 4.80 12.18 9.18
C SER A 11 6.20 11.59 9.29
N ASP A 12 6.61 11.21 10.50
CA ASP A 12 7.90 10.54 10.74
C ASP A 12 7.85 9.06 10.36
N TYR A 13 6.67 8.45 10.52
CA TYR A 13 6.46 7.03 10.34
C TYR A 13 5.18 6.76 9.56
N ILE A 14 5.28 5.80 8.64
CA ILE A 14 4.16 5.35 7.85
C ILE A 14 4.07 3.83 7.87
N THR A 15 2.85 3.31 7.81
CA THR A 15 2.58 1.90 7.59
C THR A 15 2.00 1.74 6.18
N ILE A 16 2.32 0.66 5.51
CA ILE A 16 1.81 0.34 4.18
C ILE A 16 0.95 -0.91 4.28
N LEU A 17 -0.29 -0.80 3.80
CA LEU A 17 -1.21 -1.90 3.62
C LEU A 17 -1.45 -2.07 2.13
N ASN A 18 -1.08 -3.22 1.58
CA ASN A 18 -1.36 -3.57 0.20
C ASN A 18 -2.64 -4.40 0.15
N ASP A 19 -3.64 -3.99 -0.63
CA ASP A 19 -4.84 -4.79 -0.87
C ASP A 19 -4.98 -5.20 -2.33
N ALA A 20 -4.64 -6.45 -2.58
CA ALA A 20 -4.59 -7.02 -3.90
C ALA A 20 -5.98 -7.64 -4.26
N SER A 21 -6.89 -6.84 -4.84
CA SER A 21 -8.20 -7.33 -5.34
C SER A 21 -8.11 -8.32 -6.53
N ASN A 22 -8.60 -9.55 -6.35
CA ASN A 22 -8.62 -10.56 -7.42
C ASN A 22 -9.79 -10.40 -8.42
N HIS A 23 -10.63 -9.36 -8.32
CA HIS A 23 -11.79 -9.22 -9.20
C HIS A 23 -11.42 -8.48 -10.50
N GLY A 24 -11.30 -9.23 -11.59
CA GLY A 24 -11.10 -8.68 -12.94
C GLY A 24 -9.70 -8.12 -13.23
N ASN A 25 -8.65 -8.67 -12.59
CA ASN A 25 -7.24 -8.21 -12.68
C ASN A 25 -6.94 -6.80 -12.16
N LYS A 26 -7.92 -6.10 -11.58
CA LYS A 26 -7.70 -4.77 -10.98
C LYS A 26 -7.25 -4.90 -9.53
N LYS A 27 -5.96 -4.65 -9.26
CA LYS A 27 -5.40 -4.63 -7.90
C LYS A 27 -5.08 -3.21 -7.44
N ILE A 28 -5.21 -2.95 -6.14
CA ILE A 28 -5.54 -1.64 -5.60
C ILE A 28 -4.63 -1.33 -4.39
N TYR A 29 -3.59 -0.55 -4.66
CA TYR A 29 -2.87 0.39 -3.77
C TYR A 29 -2.04 -0.10 -2.58
N PRO A 30 -0.89 0.56 -2.34
CA PRO A 30 -0.45 0.82 -0.97
C PRO A 30 -1.41 1.86 -0.36
N VAL A 31 -2.31 1.38 0.50
CA VAL A 31 -3.02 2.21 1.48
C VAL A 31 -2.03 2.55 2.57
N ILE A 32 -1.84 3.83 2.85
CA ILE A 32 -0.94 4.28 3.90
C ILE A 32 -1.75 4.74 5.09
N PRO A 33 -1.93 3.89 6.12
CA PRO A 33 -2.22 4.38 7.45
C PRO A 33 -0.99 5.13 7.98
N TYR A 34 -1.15 6.42 8.23
CA TYR A 34 -0.16 7.24 8.91
C TYR A 34 -0.80 7.99 10.07
N PHE A 35 -0.02 8.27 11.10
CA PHE A 35 -0.49 9.01 12.27
C PHE A 35 -0.05 10.46 12.16
N GLN A 36 -1.01 11.38 12.28
CA GLN A 36 -0.75 12.81 12.38
C GLN A 36 -1.14 13.30 13.78
N PRO A 37 -0.22 13.92 14.56
CA PRO A 37 -0.46 14.24 15.97
C PRO A 37 -1.74 15.03 16.27
N TYR A 38 -2.14 15.92 15.36
CA TYR A 38 -3.27 16.83 15.55
C TYR A 38 -4.57 16.36 14.89
N VAL A 39 -4.52 15.29 14.09
CA VAL A 39 -5.68 14.77 13.33
C VAL A 39 -6.02 13.33 13.74
N GLY A 40 -5.03 12.59 14.25
CA GLY A 40 -5.14 11.17 14.57
C GLY A 40 -4.66 10.28 13.41
N VAL A 41 -5.16 9.05 13.39
CA VAL A 41 -4.85 8.10 12.32
C VAL A 41 -5.57 8.52 11.04
N GLN A 42 -4.83 8.63 9.94
CA GLN A 42 -5.34 8.89 8.61
C GLN A 42 -5.10 7.66 7.75
N ILE A 43 -6.08 7.32 6.92
CA ILE A 43 -5.97 6.24 5.94
C ILE A 43 -6.16 6.90 4.58
N LYS A 44 -5.08 6.99 3.80
CA LYS A 44 -5.14 7.52 2.44
C LYS A 44 -4.56 6.53 1.44
N ILE A 45 -5.03 6.70 0.23
CA ILE A 45 -4.66 5.90 -0.93
C ILE A 45 -3.47 6.59 -1.61
N LEU A 46 -2.32 5.91 -1.73
CA LEU A 46 -1.13 6.51 -2.34
C LEU A 46 -1.12 6.41 -3.87
N ASP A 47 -1.36 5.23 -4.45
CA ASP A 47 -1.27 5.06 -5.91
C ASP A 47 -2.10 3.92 -6.52
N LEU A 48 -2.94 4.24 -7.52
CA LEU A 48 -3.85 3.29 -8.21
C LEU A 48 -3.17 2.78 -9.46
N GLN A 49 -2.85 1.50 -9.51
CA GLN A 49 -2.38 0.92 -10.77
C GLN A 49 -3.04 -0.42 -11.07
N ASP A 50 -3.42 -0.59 -12.33
CA ASP A 50 -3.93 -1.84 -12.88
C ASP A 50 -2.72 -2.64 -13.41
N HIS A 51 -2.39 -3.75 -12.76
CA HIS A 51 -1.25 -4.59 -13.11
C HIS A 51 -1.69 -6.03 -13.34
N THR A 52 -1.21 -6.60 -14.45
CA THR A 52 -1.46 -8.00 -14.80
C THR A 52 -0.51 -8.91 -14.04
N GLY A 53 -1.04 -9.79 -13.18
CA GLY A 53 -0.28 -10.79 -12.43
C GLY A 53 -0.19 -10.48 -10.94
N GLU A 54 -0.14 -11.54 -10.12
CA GLU A 54 -0.26 -11.45 -8.66
C GLU A 54 0.92 -12.08 -7.92
N THR A 55 2.10 -12.17 -8.55
CA THR A 55 3.27 -12.78 -7.89
C THR A 55 3.83 -11.84 -6.82
N SER A 56 4.45 -12.43 -5.81
CA SER A 56 5.15 -11.67 -4.77
C SER A 56 6.17 -10.71 -5.35
N ASP A 57 6.88 -11.11 -6.41
CA ASP A 57 7.89 -10.28 -7.06
C ASP A 57 7.27 -9.04 -7.73
N ILE A 58 6.12 -9.19 -8.41
CA ILE A 58 5.40 -8.07 -9.02
C ILE A 58 4.96 -7.09 -7.93
N ASN A 59 4.39 -7.58 -6.84
CA ASN A 59 3.93 -6.74 -5.73
C ASN A 59 5.10 -6.01 -5.04
N VAL A 60 6.21 -6.71 -4.76
CA VAL A 60 7.39 -6.11 -4.12
C VAL A 60 8.03 -5.06 -5.03
N ASN A 61 8.16 -5.35 -6.33
CA ASN A 61 8.71 -4.39 -7.29
C ASN A 61 7.83 -3.14 -7.39
N TYR A 62 6.51 -3.31 -7.46
CA TYR A 62 5.57 -2.21 -7.48
C TYR A 62 5.66 -1.35 -6.22
N LEU A 63 5.64 -1.97 -5.04
CA LEU A 63 5.78 -1.26 -3.76
C LEU A 63 7.11 -0.48 -3.70
N ASN A 64 8.21 -1.08 -4.13
CA ASN A 64 9.51 -0.41 -4.17
C ASN A 64 9.51 0.80 -5.09
N LEU A 65 8.88 0.70 -6.27
CA LEU A 65 8.74 1.83 -7.20
C LEU A 65 7.94 2.97 -6.56
N VAL A 66 6.74 2.68 -6.06
CA VAL A 66 5.84 3.68 -5.47
C VAL A 66 6.50 4.38 -4.27
N LEU A 67 7.23 3.64 -3.42
CA LEU A 67 7.92 4.22 -2.26
C LEU A 67 9.11 5.08 -2.66
N THR A 68 9.87 4.64 -3.66
CA THR A 68 11.04 5.40 -4.14
C THR A 68 10.59 6.69 -4.81
N ASP A 69 9.57 6.64 -5.67
CA ASP A 69 9.03 7.80 -6.38
C ASP A 69 8.43 8.86 -5.43
N ASN A 70 8.01 8.43 -4.23
CA ASN A 70 7.48 9.31 -3.19
C ASN A 70 8.49 9.63 -2.07
N ASN A 71 9.74 9.17 -2.15
CA ASN A 71 10.77 9.33 -1.12
C ASN A 71 10.34 8.82 0.27
N LEU A 72 9.59 7.72 0.32
CA LEU A 72 8.99 7.21 1.55
C LEU A 72 9.75 6.03 2.17
N THR A 73 10.72 5.45 1.47
CA THR A 73 11.43 4.22 1.86
C THR A 73 12.03 4.29 3.28
N ALA A 74 12.54 5.45 3.69
CA ALA A 74 13.14 5.65 5.01
C ALA A 74 12.11 5.79 6.15
N LYS A 75 10.83 6.00 5.84
CA LYS A 75 9.74 6.25 6.81
C LYS A 75 8.89 5.00 7.08
N VAL A 76 9.09 3.92 6.33
CA VAL A 76 8.27 2.71 6.41
C VAL A 76 8.61 1.92 7.67
N VAL A 77 7.62 1.69 8.53
CA VAL A 77 7.78 0.90 9.76
C VAL A 77 7.21 -0.51 9.62
N ALA A 78 6.18 -0.68 8.79
CA ALA A 78 5.56 -1.97 8.53
C ALA A 78 4.95 -2.01 7.12
N CYS A 79 4.99 -3.20 6.50
CA CYS A 79 4.32 -3.50 5.24
C CYS A 79 3.52 -4.80 5.42
N GLY A 80 2.23 -4.78 5.10
CA GLY A 80 1.36 -5.95 5.15
C GLY A 80 0.60 -6.10 3.84
N ASP A 81 0.55 -7.31 3.31
CA ASP A 81 -0.33 -7.67 2.20
C ASP A 81 -1.56 -8.40 2.74
N ASN A 82 -2.75 -8.03 2.25
CA ASN A 82 -3.95 -8.84 2.41
C ASN A 82 -3.87 -10.05 1.46
N ALA A 83 -2.95 -10.97 1.74
CA ALA A 83 -2.98 -12.26 1.11
C ALA A 83 -4.32 -12.91 1.48
N LYS A 84 -5.15 -13.25 0.49
CA LYS A 84 -6.29 -14.15 0.72
C LYS A 84 -5.75 -15.54 1.11
N THR A 85 -5.34 -15.68 2.36
CA THR A 85 -5.24 -16.95 3.10
C THR A 85 -6.55 -17.21 3.85
N ASN A 86 -7.66 -16.62 3.41
CA ASN A 86 -8.99 -16.98 3.90
C ASN A 86 -9.38 -18.32 3.27
N PHE A 87 -8.97 -19.42 3.91
CA PHE A 87 -9.50 -20.78 3.83
C PHE A 87 -10.67 -21.01 2.84
N ARG A 88 -10.34 -21.08 1.56
CA ARG A 88 -10.95 -21.97 0.56
C ARG A 88 -9.77 -22.40 -0.30
N GLY A 89 -9.07 -23.45 0.10
CA GLY A 89 -9.59 -24.76 -0.25
C GLY A 89 -9.52 -24.88 -1.77
N MET A 90 -8.31 -25.12 -2.27
CA MET A 90 -8.15 -25.84 -3.52
C MET A 90 -8.84 -27.20 -3.32
N ALA A 91 -10.14 -27.28 -3.68
CA ALA A 91 -10.92 -28.47 -3.98
C ALA A 91 -12.41 -28.10 -4.08
N ARG A 92 -12.84 -27.69 -5.28
CA ARG A 92 -13.88 -28.38 -6.06
C ARG A 92 -13.91 -27.84 -7.48
#